data_AF-A0A940CYN4-F1
#
_entry.id   AF-A0A940CYN4-F1
#
_cell.length_a   1.000
_cell.length_b   1.000
_cell.length_c   1.000
_cell.angle_alpha   90.00
_cell.angle_beta   90.00
_cell.angle_gamma   90.00
#
_symmetry.space_group_name_H-M   'P 1'
#
loop_
_entity.id
_entity.type
_entity.pdbx_description
1 polymer ?
#
loop_
_entity_poly.entity_id
_entity_poly.type
_entity_poly.pdbx_seq_one_letter_code
_entity_poly.pdbx_strand_id
1 'polypeptide(L)'
;MKKMFLVLFLVIAFFVFAEIPLFVGTIEKNGEKYFIYEITPEFTVGPVSLGIGFTTYATDVVYGTFYFGLPSSEPSTNIINGFIINSLGLDFESFSFRYGKARPVTYGLGFNVRRYFNPNTRAFDLSLKIKNLKTSIHVPYELQSFVPFSFVESDSIYMGEIVTRFKLFDLSIAGLIDFDASNTYTLNNGTPVKYSGSVSLTLPISVVKIGIEGAVQADQTFSEVGKGVFAGVYGEIGNLLNYTVGVYYAMNGYIPRLFDNMYTTLKLNSQLPYLDKSSAFGYITGFDLTLDPYGKGSLYFLGDFNGGNPKLEGNLKLKVPTVGDFNGLIVSASYFDSTPFAEDKFLDSDTKAMCEIGYPLIGESFMAGIIYDWEGSEWSKSVFVGSNIRF
;
A
#
# COMPACT_ATOMS: atom_id res chain seq x y z
N MET A 1 0.10 14.12 -45.03
CA MET A 1 -1.20 14.40 -44.40
C MET A 1 -1.83 13.21 -43.67
N LYS A 2 -2.10 12.05 -44.31
CA LYS A 2 -2.73 10.89 -43.63
C LYS A 2 -1.97 10.36 -42.39
N LYS A 3 -0.62 10.27 -42.45
CA LYS A 3 0.21 9.87 -41.29
C LYS A 3 0.14 10.88 -40.13
N MET A 4 0.07 12.18 -40.44
CA MET A 4 -0.04 13.25 -39.45
C MET A 4 -1.42 13.27 -38.79
N PHE A 5 -2.49 12.98 -39.57
CA PHE A 5 -3.84 12.80 -39.04
C PHE A 5 -3.95 11.53 -38.17
N LEU A 6 -3.27 10.44 -38.53
CA LEU A 6 -3.22 9.24 -37.70
C LEU A 6 -2.48 9.50 -36.38
N VAL A 7 -1.35 10.21 -36.42
CA VAL A 7 -0.60 10.61 -35.22
C VAL A 7 -1.45 11.55 -34.36
N LEU A 8 -2.11 12.55 -34.96
CA LEU A 8 -2.98 13.48 -34.23
C LEU A 8 -4.21 12.78 -33.65
N PHE A 9 -4.81 11.83 -34.38
CA PHE A 9 -5.92 11.03 -33.89
C PHE A 9 -5.50 10.07 -32.78
N LEU A 10 -4.31 9.46 -32.89
CA LEU A 10 -3.72 8.66 -31.82
C LEU A 10 -3.44 9.50 -30.59
N VAL A 11 -2.92 10.73 -30.74
CA VAL A 11 -2.67 11.70 -29.67
C VAL A 11 -3.99 12.15 -29.02
N ILE A 12 -5.02 12.47 -29.81
CA ILE A 12 -6.33 12.87 -29.28
C ILE A 12 -7.01 11.68 -28.58
N ALA A 13 -6.96 10.47 -29.14
CA ALA A 13 -7.39 9.26 -28.45
C ALA A 13 -6.57 9.02 -27.16
N PHE A 14 -5.28 9.33 -27.18
CA PHE A 14 -4.40 9.32 -26.01
C PHE A 14 -4.91 10.24 -24.90
N PHE A 15 -5.40 11.43 -25.25
CA PHE A 15 -5.91 12.42 -24.29
C PHE A 15 -7.36 12.14 -23.86
N VAL A 16 -8.19 11.54 -24.71
CA VAL A 16 -9.63 11.32 -24.43
C VAL A 16 -9.87 10.06 -23.59
N PHE A 17 -9.01 9.05 -23.68
CA PHE A 17 -9.16 7.77 -22.95
C PHE A 17 -8.27 7.62 -21.71
N ALA A 18 -7.40 8.60 -21.43
CA ALA A 18 -6.60 8.60 -20.20
C ALA A 18 -7.34 9.36 -19.10
N GLU A 19 -7.76 8.68 -18.03
CA GLU A 19 -7.74 9.33 -16.72
C GLU A 19 -6.27 9.67 -16.46
N ILE A 20 -5.87 10.93 -16.65
CA ILE A 20 -4.48 11.35 -16.47
C ILE A 20 -4.27 11.56 -14.96
N PRO A 21 -3.59 10.65 -14.25
CA PRO A 21 -3.38 10.80 -12.81
C PRO A 21 -2.35 11.90 -12.63
N LEU A 22 -2.80 13.02 -12.08
CA LEU A 22 -1.95 14.13 -11.67
C LEU A 22 -1.71 14.01 -10.17
N PHE A 23 -0.44 13.85 -9.80
CA PHE A 23 0.02 13.91 -8.43
C PHE A 23 0.87 15.18 -8.25
N VAL A 24 0.46 15.98 -7.29
CA VAL A 24 1.20 17.14 -6.79
C VAL A 24 1.31 17.01 -5.28
N GLY A 25 2.52 16.90 -4.76
CA GLY A 25 2.72 16.81 -3.34
C GLY A 25 4.14 16.57 -2.85
N THR A 26 4.30 16.53 -1.54
CA THR A 26 5.59 16.35 -0.88
C THR A 26 5.92 14.87 -0.73
N ILE A 27 7.02 14.40 -1.28
CA ILE A 27 7.57 13.09 -0.97
C ILE A 27 8.86 13.23 -0.17
N GLU A 28 9.22 12.21 0.59
CA GLU A 28 10.52 12.11 1.24
C GLU A 28 11.37 11.06 0.53
N LYS A 29 12.60 11.42 0.17
CA LYS A 29 13.60 10.51 -0.42
C LYS A 29 14.97 10.79 0.16
N ASN A 30 15.69 9.74 0.55
CA ASN A 30 17.02 9.83 1.15
C ASN A 30 17.10 10.79 2.35
N GLY A 31 16.01 10.91 3.13
CA GLY A 31 15.91 11.81 4.28
C GLY A 31 15.67 13.29 3.95
N GLU A 32 15.46 13.63 2.67
CA GLU A 32 15.09 14.97 2.23
C GLU A 32 13.65 15.02 1.69
N LYS A 33 12.95 16.12 1.96
CA LYS A 33 11.58 16.36 1.49
C LYS A 33 11.61 17.16 0.19
N TYR A 34 10.89 16.67 -0.81
CA TYR A 34 10.78 17.28 -2.14
C TYR A 34 9.33 17.50 -2.50
N PHE A 35 9.05 18.59 -3.21
CA PHE A 35 7.74 18.81 -3.82
C PHE A 35 7.73 18.27 -5.24
N ILE A 36 6.91 17.26 -5.51
CA ILE A 36 6.83 16.54 -6.78
C ILE A 36 5.58 16.92 -7.55
N TYR A 37 5.75 17.04 -8.86
CA TYR A 37 4.70 17.10 -9.86
C TYR A 37 4.88 15.90 -10.78
N GLU A 38 3.89 15.03 -10.81
CA GLU A 38 3.93 13.78 -11.54
C GLU A 38 2.62 13.58 -12.32
N ILE A 39 2.77 13.31 -13.62
CA ILE A 39 1.70 12.93 -14.53
C ILE A 39 1.98 11.51 -15.01
N THR A 40 1.12 10.53 -14.69
CA THR A 40 1.37 9.10 -14.98
C THR A 40 0.24 8.42 -15.75
N PRO A 41 -0.02 8.79 -17.01
CA PRO A 41 -1.02 8.08 -17.80
C PRO A 41 -0.55 6.65 -18.07
N GLU A 42 -1.47 5.69 -17.99
CA GLU A 42 -1.25 4.28 -18.32
C GLU A 42 -2.25 3.87 -19.41
N PHE A 43 -1.75 3.22 -20.46
CA PHE A 43 -2.57 2.73 -21.57
C PHE A 43 -2.44 1.22 -21.67
N THR A 44 -3.58 0.53 -21.69
CA THR A 44 -3.63 -0.92 -21.85
C THR A 44 -4.30 -1.27 -23.18
N VAL A 45 -3.59 -2.00 -24.04
CA VAL A 45 -4.11 -2.53 -25.32
C VAL A 45 -3.82 -4.02 -25.38
N GLY A 46 -4.88 -4.82 -25.20
CA GLY A 46 -4.75 -6.27 -25.11
C GLY A 46 -3.84 -6.67 -23.95
N PRO A 47 -2.82 -7.53 -24.16
CA PRO A 47 -1.92 -7.97 -23.10
C PRO A 47 -0.84 -6.94 -22.76
N VAL A 48 -0.74 -5.81 -23.48
CA VAL A 48 0.35 -4.84 -23.30
C VAL A 48 -0.16 -3.60 -22.58
N SER A 49 0.55 -3.17 -21.55
CA SER A 49 0.35 -1.87 -20.91
C SER A 49 1.61 -1.01 -21.03
N LEU A 50 1.43 0.28 -21.30
CA LEU A 50 2.52 1.25 -21.37
C LEU A 50 2.06 2.56 -20.76
N GLY A 51 2.84 3.09 -19.83
CA GLY A 51 2.68 4.43 -19.27
C GLY A 51 3.95 5.22 -19.45
N ILE A 52 3.89 6.29 -20.23
CA ILE A 52 4.94 7.30 -20.33
C ILE A 52 4.38 8.56 -19.72
N GLY A 53 5.04 9.05 -18.69
CA GLY A 53 4.59 10.25 -18.00
C GLY A 53 5.71 11.24 -17.79
N PHE A 54 5.41 12.24 -16.96
CA PHE A 54 6.32 13.34 -16.71
C PHE A 54 6.44 13.57 -15.20
N THR A 55 7.67 13.55 -14.70
CA THR A 55 7.98 13.79 -13.28
C THR A 55 9.01 14.90 -13.15
N THR A 56 8.70 15.86 -12.29
CA THR A 56 9.61 16.94 -11.91
C THR A 56 9.48 17.19 -10.42
N TYR A 57 10.53 17.72 -9.80
CA TYR A 57 10.52 18.05 -8.39
C TYR A 57 11.25 19.35 -8.11
N ALA A 58 10.93 19.97 -6.97
CA ALA A 58 11.61 21.12 -6.42
C ALA A 58 11.95 20.88 -4.95
N THR A 59 13.05 21.46 -4.49
CA THR A 59 13.47 21.43 -3.07
C THR A 59 12.63 22.36 -2.19
N ASP A 60 11.94 23.33 -2.79
CA ASP A 60 11.05 24.30 -2.14
C ASP A 60 9.99 24.78 -3.16
N VAL A 61 8.79 25.12 -2.69
CA VAL A 61 7.65 25.53 -3.53
C VAL A 61 7.81 26.97 -4.06
N VAL A 62 8.52 27.85 -3.34
CA VAL A 62 8.62 29.29 -3.62
C VAL A 62 9.95 29.65 -4.26
N TYR A 63 11.06 29.04 -3.80
CA TYR A 63 12.42 29.39 -4.25
C TYR A 63 13.26 28.19 -4.70
N GLY A 64 12.66 27.00 -4.79
CA GLY A 64 13.36 25.77 -5.13
C GLY A 64 13.81 25.74 -6.60
N THR A 65 14.98 25.16 -6.83
CA THR A 65 15.41 24.80 -8.19
C THR A 65 14.55 23.63 -8.68
N PHE A 66 14.00 23.75 -9.88
CA PHE A 66 13.28 22.67 -10.53
C PHE A 66 14.25 21.67 -11.18
N TYR A 67 14.01 20.40 -10.92
CA TYR A 67 14.75 19.29 -11.48
C TYR A 67 13.79 18.33 -12.19
N PHE A 68 14.31 17.61 -13.18
CA PHE A 68 13.55 16.70 -14.03
C PHE A 68 13.92 15.25 -13.69
N GLY A 69 12.90 14.40 -13.54
CA GLY A 69 13.03 13.02 -13.11
C GLY A 69 12.73 12.84 -11.62
N LEU A 70 13.23 11.77 -11.04
CA LEU A 70 13.07 11.48 -9.61
C LEU A 70 14.16 12.18 -8.78
N PRO A 71 13.87 12.54 -7.51
CA PRO A 71 14.89 13.04 -6.60
C PRO A 71 16.12 12.11 -6.51
N SER A 72 17.31 12.69 -6.64
CA SER A 72 18.57 11.99 -6.67
C SER A 72 19.69 12.84 -6.06
N SER A 73 20.80 12.19 -5.69
CA SER A 73 22.04 12.86 -5.28
C SER A 73 22.71 13.63 -6.43
N GLU A 74 22.33 13.33 -7.67
CA GLU A 74 22.78 14.02 -8.88
C GLU A 74 21.56 14.58 -9.64
N PRO A 75 20.95 15.67 -9.16
CA PRO A 75 19.74 16.23 -9.76
C PRO A 75 19.92 16.60 -11.23
N SER A 76 18.95 16.25 -12.08
CA SER A 76 19.01 16.58 -13.51
C SER A 76 18.25 17.85 -13.85
N THR A 77 18.86 18.74 -14.61
CA THR A 77 18.19 19.89 -15.26
C THR A 77 17.82 19.60 -16.71
N ASN A 78 18.05 18.38 -17.19
CA ASN A 78 17.67 17.95 -18.54
C ASN A 78 16.21 17.51 -18.58
N ILE A 79 15.37 18.26 -19.31
CA ILE A 79 13.93 18.00 -19.45
C ILE A 79 13.62 16.58 -19.95
N ILE A 80 14.51 15.96 -20.72
CA ILE A 80 14.33 14.58 -21.21
C ILE A 80 14.22 13.60 -20.04
N ASN A 81 14.97 13.82 -18.96
CA ASN A 81 14.90 12.97 -17.77
C ASN A 81 13.59 13.16 -16.99
N GLY A 82 12.82 14.20 -17.31
CA GLY A 82 11.46 14.37 -16.79
C GLY A 82 10.48 13.40 -17.43
N PHE A 83 10.71 12.98 -18.67
CA PHE A 83 9.91 11.95 -19.32
C PHE A 83 10.36 10.57 -18.86
N ILE A 84 9.52 9.91 -18.07
CA ILE A 84 9.83 8.57 -17.57
C ILE A 84 8.80 7.53 -18.00
N ILE A 85 9.28 6.33 -18.29
CA ILE A 85 8.41 5.15 -18.32
C ILE A 85 7.94 4.96 -16.88
N ASN A 86 6.64 5.18 -16.67
CA ASN A 86 5.99 5.06 -15.39
C ASN A 86 5.31 3.71 -15.20
N SER A 87 4.95 3.06 -16.31
CA SER A 87 4.54 1.67 -16.28
C SER A 87 4.83 0.95 -17.58
N LEU A 88 5.07 -0.36 -17.47
CA LEU A 88 5.24 -1.28 -18.58
C LEU A 88 4.67 -2.62 -18.14
N GLY A 89 3.65 -3.13 -18.82
CA GLY A 89 2.98 -4.37 -18.48
C GLY A 89 2.88 -5.33 -19.66
N LEU A 90 3.01 -6.61 -19.38
CA LEU A 90 2.73 -7.73 -20.27
C LEU A 90 1.90 -8.74 -19.48
N ASP A 91 0.66 -9.00 -19.88
CA ASP A 91 -0.25 -9.91 -19.19
C ASP A 91 -0.75 -10.99 -20.15
N PHE A 92 -0.13 -12.18 -20.05
CA PHE A 92 -0.49 -13.38 -20.77
C PHE A 92 -0.92 -14.48 -19.78
N GLU A 93 -1.69 -15.46 -20.24
CA GLU A 93 -2.24 -16.51 -19.37
C GLU A 93 -1.18 -17.25 -18.51
N SER A 94 0.00 -17.50 -19.08
CA SER A 94 1.10 -18.21 -18.40
C SER A 94 2.18 -17.28 -17.82
N PHE A 95 2.14 -15.99 -18.15
CA PHE A 95 3.21 -15.04 -17.81
C PHE A 95 2.63 -13.64 -17.66
N SER A 96 2.85 -13.03 -16.51
CA SER A 96 2.56 -11.63 -16.27
C SER A 96 3.83 -10.93 -15.81
N PHE A 97 4.12 -9.78 -16.40
CA PHE A 97 5.16 -8.85 -16.00
C PHE A 97 4.55 -7.48 -15.87
N ARG A 98 4.88 -6.75 -14.81
CA ARG A 98 4.48 -5.36 -14.66
C ARG A 98 5.58 -4.59 -13.95
N TYR A 99 6.04 -3.53 -14.59
CA TYR A 99 6.74 -2.43 -13.97
C TYR A 99 5.75 -1.28 -13.78
N GLY A 100 5.71 -0.66 -12.61
CA GLY A 100 4.94 0.56 -12.34
C GLY A 100 4.61 0.74 -10.87
N LYS A 101 3.67 1.65 -10.54
CA LYS A 101 3.26 1.87 -9.14
C LYS A 101 2.90 0.55 -8.47
N ALA A 102 3.41 0.34 -7.26
CA ALA A 102 3.12 -0.87 -6.49
C ALA A 102 1.59 -1.09 -6.40
N ARG A 103 1.17 -2.35 -6.32
CA ARG A 103 -0.24 -2.70 -6.07
C ARG A 103 -0.31 -3.44 -4.75
N PRO A 104 -1.45 -3.38 -4.03
CA PRO A 104 -1.62 -4.15 -2.81
C PRO A 104 -1.39 -5.64 -3.04
N VAL A 105 -0.54 -6.25 -2.22
CA VAL A 105 -0.22 -7.69 -2.28
C VAL A 105 -0.74 -8.40 -1.04
N THR A 106 -1.41 -9.53 -1.24
CA THR A 106 -1.83 -10.46 -0.18
C THR A 106 -1.37 -11.86 -0.55
N TYR A 107 -0.79 -12.58 0.41
CA TYR A 107 -0.40 -13.99 0.24
C TYR A 107 -1.19 -14.89 1.19
N GLY A 108 -1.41 -16.14 0.78
CA GLY A 108 -2.15 -17.12 1.58
C GLY A 108 -3.55 -16.64 1.99
N LEU A 109 -3.78 -16.58 3.31
CA LEU A 109 -4.99 -16.04 3.94
C LEU A 109 -4.82 -14.61 4.47
N GLY A 110 -3.66 -14.00 4.25
CA GLY A 110 -3.35 -12.65 4.73
C GLY A 110 -3.03 -12.60 6.23
N PHE A 111 -2.53 -13.70 6.81
CA PHE A 111 -2.09 -13.68 8.21
C PHE A 111 -0.74 -12.97 8.36
N ASN A 112 0.16 -13.16 7.40
CA ASN A 112 1.48 -12.57 7.42
C ASN A 112 1.59 -11.30 6.55
N VAL A 113 1.18 -11.42 5.28
CA VAL A 113 1.18 -10.33 4.29
C VAL A 113 -0.24 -10.08 3.84
N ARG A 114 -0.77 -8.89 4.12
CA ARG A 114 -2.15 -8.55 3.79
C ARG A 114 -2.26 -7.17 3.19
N ARG A 115 -2.54 -7.10 1.89
CA ARG A 115 -2.64 -5.85 1.14
C ARG A 115 -1.46 -4.91 1.41
N TYR A 116 -0.27 -5.47 1.59
CA TYR A 116 0.95 -4.68 1.71
C TYR A 116 1.04 -3.75 0.52
N PHE A 117 1.19 -2.45 0.78
CA PHE A 117 1.18 -1.43 -0.25
C PHE A 117 1.96 -0.21 0.20
N ASN A 118 2.95 0.18 -0.59
CA ASN A 118 3.62 1.46 -0.46
C ASN A 118 3.23 2.35 -1.66
N PRO A 119 2.46 3.43 -1.45
CA PRO A 119 1.93 4.25 -2.54
C PRO A 119 2.98 5.06 -3.29
N ASN A 120 4.16 5.25 -2.70
CA ASN A 120 5.22 6.11 -3.23
C ASN A 120 6.26 5.35 -4.05
N THR A 121 6.05 4.06 -4.30
CA THR A 121 7.07 3.18 -4.86
C THR A 121 6.62 2.53 -6.16
N ARG A 122 7.61 2.15 -6.97
CA ARG A 122 7.40 1.36 -8.19
C ARG A 122 8.09 0.02 -8.03
N ALA A 123 7.51 -0.99 -8.64
CA ALA A 123 8.07 -2.33 -8.54
C ALA A 123 7.98 -3.05 -9.87
N PHE A 124 8.87 -4.03 -10.00
CA PHE A 124 8.79 -5.10 -10.96
C PHE A 124 8.05 -6.28 -10.33
N ASP A 125 6.82 -6.48 -10.76
CA ASP A 125 6.00 -7.63 -10.45
C ASP A 125 6.13 -8.65 -11.58
N LEU A 126 6.53 -9.87 -11.26
CA LEU A 126 6.63 -10.97 -12.22
C LEU A 126 5.81 -12.15 -11.70
N SER A 127 4.99 -12.75 -12.56
CA SER A 127 4.26 -13.98 -12.28
C SER A 127 4.38 -14.95 -13.43
N LEU A 128 4.64 -16.22 -13.12
CA LEU A 128 4.74 -17.32 -14.06
C LEU A 128 3.79 -18.42 -13.63
N LYS A 129 2.96 -18.90 -14.56
CA LYS A 129 2.00 -19.98 -14.32
C LYS A 129 2.30 -21.13 -15.29
N ILE A 130 2.68 -22.28 -14.73
CA ILE A 130 2.92 -23.52 -15.46
C ILE A 130 2.01 -24.60 -14.89
N LYS A 131 0.98 -25.00 -15.65
CA LYS A 131 -0.04 -25.98 -15.23
C LYS A 131 -0.68 -25.61 -13.89
N ASN A 132 -0.38 -26.36 -12.84
CA ASN A 132 -0.90 -26.18 -11.48
C ASN A 132 0.02 -25.35 -10.57
N LEU A 133 1.19 -24.93 -11.06
CA LEU A 133 2.15 -24.10 -10.34
C LEU A 133 2.04 -22.64 -10.79
N LYS A 134 1.96 -21.72 -9.83
CA LYS A 134 2.08 -20.28 -10.03
C LYS A 134 3.21 -19.77 -9.13
N THR A 135 4.15 -19.03 -9.68
CA THR A 135 5.19 -18.33 -8.92
C THR A 135 5.05 -16.84 -9.16
N SER A 136 5.19 -16.03 -8.12
CA SER A 136 5.17 -14.57 -8.22
C SER A 136 6.31 -13.97 -7.40
N ILE A 137 6.90 -12.88 -7.88
CA ILE A 137 7.91 -12.09 -7.17
C ILE A 137 7.60 -10.60 -7.30
N HIS A 138 7.95 -9.85 -6.27
CA HIS A 138 7.83 -8.40 -6.17
C HIS A 138 9.21 -7.82 -5.85
N VAL A 139 9.70 -6.97 -6.76
CA VAL A 139 11.05 -6.38 -6.68
C VAL A 139 10.93 -4.85 -6.78
N PRO A 140 11.11 -4.10 -5.68
CA PRO A 140 10.74 -2.68 -5.59
C PRO A 140 11.81 -1.72 -6.14
N TYR A 141 12.14 -1.84 -7.42
CA TYR A 141 13.03 -0.89 -8.10
C TYR A 141 12.27 0.07 -9.01
N GLU A 142 12.77 1.30 -9.11
CA GLU A 142 12.25 2.32 -10.00
C GLU A 142 13.32 2.92 -10.91
N LEU A 143 12.91 3.24 -12.14
CA LEU A 143 13.76 3.87 -13.12
C LEU A 143 13.96 5.34 -12.75
N GLN A 144 15.19 5.70 -12.40
CA GLN A 144 15.55 7.03 -11.92
C GLN A 144 15.85 8.00 -13.08
N SER A 145 16.57 7.56 -14.10
CA SER A 145 16.96 8.38 -15.26
C SER A 145 17.08 7.53 -16.53
N PHE A 146 16.86 8.14 -17.69
CA PHE A 146 17.15 7.56 -19.00
C PHE A 146 18.55 7.90 -19.50
N VAL A 147 19.06 9.08 -19.12
CA VAL A 147 20.35 9.59 -19.58
C VAL A 147 21.13 10.16 -18.38
N PRO A 148 22.08 9.40 -17.81
CA PRO A 148 22.34 7.97 -18.07
C PRO A 148 21.20 7.09 -17.55
N PHE A 149 21.08 5.88 -18.12
CA PHE A 149 20.08 4.91 -17.70
C PHE A 149 20.42 4.38 -16.29
N SER A 150 19.56 4.63 -15.30
CA SER A 150 19.80 4.23 -13.91
C SER A 150 18.53 3.78 -13.19
N PHE A 151 18.69 2.82 -12.28
CA PHE A 151 17.64 2.34 -11.37
C PHE A 151 18.04 2.61 -9.92
N VAL A 152 17.04 2.83 -9.08
CA VAL A 152 17.20 2.95 -7.64
C VAL A 152 16.19 2.05 -6.93
N GLU A 153 16.56 1.55 -5.76
CA GLU A 153 15.63 0.88 -4.85
C GLU A 153 14.59 1.91 -4.37
N SER A 154 13.31 1.59 -4.54
CA SER A 154 12.21 2.48 -4.17
C SER A 154 11.53 2.05 -2.88
N ASP A 155 11.62 0.77 -2.52
CA ASP A 155 11.17 0.22 -1.24
C ASP A 155 12.18 -0.83 -0.77
N SER A 156 12.23 -1.05 0.54
CA SER A 156 13.07 -2.04 1.21
C SER A 156 12.48 -3.47 1.20
N ILE A 157 11.22 -3.62 0.76
CA ILE A 157 10.42 -4.84 0.89
C ILE A 157 10.44 -5.70 -0.39
N TYR A 158 11.04 -6.88 -0.31
CA TYR A 158 11.09 -7.87 -1.38
C TYR A 158 10.22 -9.04 -1.02
N MET A 159 9.47 -9.55 -1.99
CA MET A 159 8.45 -10.56 -1.70
C MET A 159 8.35 -11.61 -2.78
N GLY A 160 7.90 -12.80 -2.43
CA GLY A 160 7.56 -13.83 -3.41
C GLY A 160 6.61 -14.87 -2.86
N GLU A 161 5.90 -15.54 -3.78
CA GLU A 161 4.95 -16.60 -3.47
C GLU A 161 5.04 -17.70 -4.53
N ILE A 162 4.94 -18.95 -4.07
CA ILE A 162 4.71 -20.12 -4.91
C ILE A 162 3.39 -20.74 -4.47
N VAL A 163 2.45 -20.85 -5.40
CA VAL A 163 1.15 -21.50 -5.22
C VAL A 163 1.10 -22.74 -6.10
N THR A 164 0.75 -23.88 -5.51
CA THR A 164 0.51 -25.12 -6.24
C THR A 164 -0.87 -25.68 -5.93
N ARG A 165 -1.62 -26.04 -6.96
CA ARG A 165 -2.91 -26.70 -6.80
C ARG A 165 -2.72 -28.19 -6.58
N PHE A 166 -3.17 -28.68 -5.43
CA PHE A 166 -3.23 -30.09 -5.05
C PHE A 166 -4.69 -30.51 -4.83
N LYS A 167 -5.25 -31.24 -5.80
CA LYS A 167 -6.68 -31.62 -5.84
C LYS A 167 -7.58 -30.37 -5.74
N LEU A 168 -8.36 -30.27 -4.67
CA LEU A 168 -9.28 -29.18 -4.39
C LEU A 168 -8.62 -28.05 -3.60
N PHE A 169 -7.37 -28.21 -3.15
CA PHE A 169 -6.67 -27.24 -2.31
C PHE A 169 -5.59 -26.50 -3.10
N ASP A 170 -5.36 -25.25 -2.73
CA ASP A 170 -4.20 -24.48 -3.13
C ASP A 170 -3.22 -24.43 -1.93
N LEU A 171 -2.01 -24.97 -2.12
CA LEU A 171 -0.89 -24.87 -1.20
C LEU A 171 -0.06 -23.65 -1.61
N SER A 172 0.09 -22.66 -0.74
CA SER A 172 0.93 -21.48 -0.97
C SER A 172 2.10 -21.47 0.01
N ILE A 173 3.28 -21.11 -0.51
CA ILE A 173 4.50 -20.83 0.26
C ILE A 173 4.93 -19.43 -0.12
N ALA A 174 4.98 -18.52 0.85
CA ALA A 174 5.32 -17.14 0.63
C ALA A 174 6.47 -16.70 1.55
N GLY A 175 7.24 -15.72 1.07
CA GLY A 175 8.34 -15.12 1.81
C GLY A 175 8.48 -13.64 1.53
N LEU A 176 8.99 -12.91 2.51
CA LEU A 176 9.33 -11.50 2.44
C LEU A 176 10.63 -11.23 3.19
N ILE A 177 11.38 -10.23 2.70
CA ILE A 177 12.54 -9.64 3.38
C ILE A 177 12.39 -8.12 3.40
N ASP A 178 12.66 -7.50 4.55
CA ASP A 178 12.89 -6.07 4.68
C ASP A 178 14.40 -5.80 4.82
N PHE A 179 15.03 -5.23 3.80
CA PHE A 179 16.47 -4.96 3.83
C PHE A 179 16.88 -3.88 4.82
N ASP A 180 15.97 -2.96 5.12
CA ASP A 180 16.17 -1.83 6.02
C ASP A 180 15.70 -2.12 7.46
N ALA A 181 15.19 -3.33 7.73
CA ALA A 181 14.74 -3.72 9.07
C ALA A 181 15.82 -3.42 10.12
N SER A 182 15.48 -2.57 11.07
CA SER A 182 16.38 -2.14 12.14
C SER A 182 15.58 -1.63 13.34
N ASN A 183 16.22 -1.61 14.52
CA ASN A 183 15.60 -1.15 15.75
C ASN A 183 15.19 0.33 15.71
N THR A 184 15.76 1.15 14.80
CA THR A 184 15.38 2.57 14.70
C THR A 184 13.95 2.76 14.18
N TYR A 185 13.38 1.73 13.55
CA TYR A 185 12.02 1.78 13.01
C TYR A 185 10.98 1.17 13.95
N THR A 186 11.40 0.55 15.06
CA THR A 186 10.51 -0.15 15.99
C THR A 186 10.18 0.69 17.22
N LEU A 187 8.99 0.45 17.78
CA LEU A 187 8.63 0.96 19.09
C LEU A 187 9.67 0.54 20.12
N ASN A 188 10.07 1.49 20.98
CA ASN A 188 11.01 1.26 22.07
C ASN A 188 12.36 0.65 21.65
N ASN A 189 12.78 0.82 20.39
CA ASN A 189 13.97 0.18 19.83
C ASN A 189 13.98 -1.36 19.98
N GLY A 190 12.81 -2.00 19.95
CA GLY A 190 12.65 -3.45 20.06
C GLY A 190 13.17 -4.24 18.85
N THR A 191 13.18 -5.56 18.96
CA THR A 191 13.72 -6.47 17.94
C THR A 191 12.91 -6.42 16.62
N PRO A 192 13.51 -5.96 15.51
CA PRO A 192 12.80 -5.80 14.25
C PRO A 192 12.59 -7.15 13.54
N VAL A 193 11.51 -7.25 12.77
CA VAL A 193 11.30 -8.37 11.84
C VAL A 193 11.99 -8.05 10.52
N LYS A 194 13.00 -8.85 10.18
CA LYS A 194 13.71 -8.76 8.89
C LYS A 194 13.21 -9.78 7.89
N TYR A 195 12.98 -11.01 8.36
CA TYR A 195 12.54 -12.12 7.53
C TYR A 195 11.15 -12.54 7.93
N SER A 196 10.33 -12.85 6.94
CA SER A 196 8.98 -13.34 7.16
C SER A 196 8.61 -14.40 6.14
N GLY A 197 7.94 -15.46 6.59
CA GLY A 197 7.52 -16.54 5.70
C GLY A 197 6.21 -17.17 6.15
N SER A 198 5.44 -17.68 5.20
CA SER A 198 4.25 -18.45 5.53
C SER A 198 4.01 -19.63 4.58
N VAL A 199 3.28 -20.62 5.09
CA VAL A 199 2.76 -21.76 4.35
C VAL A 199 1.27 -21.83 4.64
N SER A 200 0.44 -21.82 3.59
CA SER A 200 -1.00 -21.91 3.73
C SER A 200 -1.58 -23.04 2.89
N LEU A 201 -2.61 -23.68 3.42
CA LEU A 201 -3.42 -24.65 2.70
C LEU A 201 -4.85 -24.12 2.67
N THR A 202 -5.33 -23.79 1.48
CA THR A 202 -6.62 -23.14 1.29
C THR A 202 -7.52 -23.94 0.36
N LEU A 203 -8.81 -24.00 0.69
CA LEU A 203 -9.87 -24.50 -0.16
C LEU A 203 -10.55 -23.29 -0.82
N PRO A 204 -10.28 -23.01 -2.11
CA PRO A 204 -10.97 -21.95 -2.84
C PRO A 204 -12.41 -22.37 -3.17
N ILE A 205 -13.40 -21.61 -2.68
CA ILE A 205 -14.83 -21.73 -2.94
C ILE A 205 -15.32 -20.40 -3.53
N SER A 206 -15.33 -20.30 -4.86
CA SER A 206 -15.71 -19.07 -5.57
C SER A 206 -14.83 -17.88 -5.12
N VAL A 207 -15.43 -16.80 -4.60
CA VAL A 207 -14.77 -15.60 -4.08
C VAL A 207 -14.17 -15.78 -2.68
N VAL A 208 -14.28 -16.97 -2.10
CA VAL A 208 -13.88 -17.27 -0.72
C VAL A 208 -12.75 -18.30 -0.70
N LYS A 209 -11.80 -18.14 0.21
CA LYS A 209 -10.78 -19.13 0.57
C LYS A 209 -10.95 -19.46 2.04
N ILE A 210 -11.08 -20.74 2.35
CA ILE A 210 -11.13 -21.23 3.73
C ILE A 210 -9.89 -22.07 3.96
N GLY A 211 -9.19 -21.88 5.07
CA GLY A 211 -8.00 -22.69 5.30
C GLY A 211 -7.25 -22.38 6.57
N ILE A 212 -5.99 -22.80 6.56
CA ILE A 212 -5.01 -22.60 7.61
C ILE A 212 -3.73 -21.99 7.01
N GLU A 213 -3.11 -21.06 7.73
CA GLU A 213 -1.83 -20.45 7.40
C GLU A 213 -0.91 -20.52 8.63
N GLY A 214 0.23 -21.20 8.49
CA GLY A 214 1.32 -21.15 9.46
C GLY A 214 2.37 -20.16 9.00
N ALA A 215 2.86 -19.30 9.90
CA ALA A 215 3.79 -18.23 9.56
C ALA A 215 4.91 -18.10 10.58
N VAL A 216 6.04 -17.57 10.14
CA VAL A 216 7.23 -17.31 10.94
C VAL A 216 7.78 -15.91 10.63
N GLN A 217 8.27 -15.24 11.66
CA GLN A 217 8.93 -13.94 11.59
C GLN A 217 10.24 -14.03 12.36
N ALA A 218 11.31 -13.44 11.83
CA ALA A 218 12.63 -13.52 12.46
C ALA A 218 13.42 -12.21 12.31
N ASP A 219 14.29 -11.95 13.28
CA ASP A 219 15.30 -10.90 13.21
C ASP A 219 16.43 -11.27 12.23
N GLN A 220 17.37 -10.35 12.01
CA GLN A 220 18.48 -10.55 11.09
C GLN A 220 19.36 -11.77 11.43
N THR A 221 19.48 -12.11 12.70
CA THR A 221 20.36 -13.20 13.17
C THR A 221 19.64 -14.51 13.46
N PHE A 222 18.31 -14.56 13.30
CA PHE A 222 17.45 -15.67 13.72
C PHE A 222 17.56 -16.01 15.22
N SER A 223 17.95 -15.04 16.03
CA SER A 223 18.03 -15.15 17.48
C SER A 223 16.66 -15.09 18.14
N GLU A 224 15.74 -14.30 17.58
CA GLU A 224 14.35 -14.19 18.00
C GLU A 224 13.46 -14.62 16.82
N VAL A 225 12.60 -15.61 17.06
CA VAL A 225 11.73 -16.18 16.03
C VAL A 225 10.30 -16.28 16.56
N GLY A 226 9.46 -15.39 16.04
CA GLY A 226 8.01 -15.42 16.22
C GLY A 226 7.38 -16.47 15.32
N LYS A 227 6.38 -17.19 15.85
CA LYS A 227 5.61 -18.19 15.11
C LYS A 227 4.13 -17.93 15.27
N GLY A 228 3.36 -18.12 14.21
CA GLY A 228 1.92 -17.98 14.28
C GLY A 228 1.20 -19.04 13.46
N VAL A 229 -0.04 -19.33 13.83
CA VAL A 229 -0.97 -20.12 13.04
C VAL A 229 -2.32 -19.39 13.01
N PHE A 230 -2.89 -19.25 11.82
CA PHE A 230 -4.21 -18.69 11.59
C PHE A 230 -5.11 -19.71 10.90
N ALA A 231 -6.35 -19.80 11.35
CA ALA A 231 -7.39 -20.59 10.71
C ALA A 231 -8.61 -19.71 10.48
N GLY A 232 -9.10 -19.67 9.25
CA GLY A 232 -10.19 -18.77 8.93
C GLY A 232 -10.54 -18.70 7.47
N VAL A 233 -11.20 -17.59 7.16
CA VAL A 233 -11.77 -17.25 5.88
C VAL A 233 -11.12 -15.97 5.38
N TYR A 234 -10.75 -15.98 4.11
CA TYR A 234 -10.36 -14.81 3.34
C TYR A 234 -11.25 -14.75 2.10
N GLY A 235 -11.71 -13.58 1.70
CA GLY A 235 -12.48 -13.46 0.46
C GLY A 235 -12.23 -12.16 -0.27
N GLU A 236 -12.43 -12.22 -1.58
CA GLU A 236 -12.23 -11.09 -2.49
C GLU A 236 -13.30 -11.11 -3.57
N ILE A 237 -14.19 -10.11 -3.54
CA ILE A 237 -15.28 -9.93 -4.51
C ILE A 237 -14.86 -8.85 -5.49
N GLY A 238 -14.10 -9.26 -6.51
CA GLY A 238 -13.47 -8.32 -7.44
C GLY A 238 -12.67 -7.26 -6.70
N ASN A 239 -12.68 -6.01 -7.20
CA ASN A 239 -12.06 -4.89 -6.50
C ASN A 239 -12.93 -4.33 -5.36
N LEU A 240 -14.21 -4.74 -5.27
CA LEU A 240 -15.20 -4.11 -4.40
C LEU A 240 -14.95 -4.41 -2.93
N LEU A 241 -14.80 -5.68 -2.54
CA LEU A 241 -14.76 -6.09 -1.15
C LEU A 241 -13.65 -7.12 -0.93
N ASN A 242 -12.75 -6.83 0.01
CA ASN A 242 -11.82 -7.80 0.59
C ASN A 242 -12.23 -8.04 2.03
N TYR A 243 -12.20 -9.27 2.53
CA TYR A 243 -12.53 -9.51 3.93
C TYR A 243 -11.75 -10.67 4.53
N THR A 244 -11.63 -10.67 5.84
CA THR A 244 -11.14 -11.81 6.62
C THR A 244 -11.96 -12.02 7.86
N VAL A 245 -12.06 -13.28 8.28
CA VAL A 245 -12.57 -13.66 9.59
C VAL A 245 -11.81 -14.91 10.02
N GLY A 246 -11.25 -14.93 11.21
CA GLY A 246 -10.62 -16.14 11.73
C GLY A 246 -10.03 -15.98 13.11
N VAL A 247 -9.40 -17.06 13.57
CA VAL A 247 -8.69 -17.13 14.84
C VAL A 247 -7.22 -17.38 14.58
N TYR A 248 -6.38 -16.89 15.46
CA TYR A 248 -4.95 -17.10 15.41
C TYR A 248 -4.38 -17.51 16.75
N TYR A 249 -3.24 -18.18 16.71
CA TYR A 249 -2.35 -18.35 17.84
C TYR A 249 -0.98 -17.81 17.45
N ALA A 250 -0.47 -16.85 18.21
CA ALA A 250 0.82 -16.21 18.04
C ALA A 250 1.72 -16.58 19.22
N MET A 251 2.98 -16.92 18.93
CA MET A 251 3.99 -17.33 19.90
C MET A 251 5.26 -16.51 19.70
N ASN A 252 5.98 -16.24 20.79
CA ASN A 252 7.24 -15.49 20.79
C ASN A 252 7.11 -14.17 20.01
N GLY A 253 6.06 -13.40 20.33
CA GLY A 253 5.86 -12.07 19.78
C GLY A 253 5.63 -12.04 18.28
N TYR A 254 5.13 -13.13 17.66
CA TYR A 254 4.65 -13.08 16.28
C TYR A 254 3.58 -12.00 16.15
N ILE A 255 3.71 -11.14 15.14
CA ILE A 255 2.82 -10.01 14.91
C ILE A 255 1.88 -10.35 13.74
N PRO A 256 0.59 -10.61 13.99
CA PRO A 256 -0.39 -10.82 12.94
C PRO A 256 -0.50 -9.59 12.04
N ARG A 257 -0.58 -9.80 10.72
CA ARG A 257 -0.71 -8.75 9.70
C ARG A 257 0.38 -7.66 9.78
N LEU A 258 1.60 -7.99 10.22
CA LEU A 258 2.68 -7.01 10.27
C LEU A 258 2.87 -6.29 8.93
N PHE A 259 2.95 -7.04 7.84
CA PHE A 259 3.13 -6.49 6.50
C PHE A 259 1.77 -6.23 5.86
N ASP A 260 1.15 -5.14 6.28
CA ASP A 260 -0.10 -4.65 5.70
C ASP A 260 0.04 -3.23 5.12
N ASN A 261 -1.10 -2.61 4.80
CA ASN A 261 -1.16 -1.26 4.25
C ASN A 261 -0.68 -0.17 5.21
N MET A 262 -0.52 -0.46 6.51
CA MET A 262 0.00 0.47 7.51
C MET A 262 1.50 0.34 7.72
N TYR A 263 2.13 -0.73 7.23
CA TYR A 263 3.54 -1.03 7.50
C TYR A 263 4.47 0.15 7.18
N THR A 264 4.37 0.71 5.97
CA THR A 264 5.21 1.84 5.53
C THR A 264 5.01 3.06 6.43
N THR A 265 3.76 3.39 6.77
CA THR A 265 3.43 4.52 7.65
C THR A 265 3.99 4.30 9.06
N LEU A 266 3.87 3.10 9.62
CA LEU A 266 4.45 2.78 10.93
C LEU A 266 5.97 2.80 10.91
N LYS A 267 6.59 2.30 9.83
CA LYS A 267 8.05 2.32 9.64
C LYS A 267 8.61 3.74 9.60
N LEU A 268 7.99 4.63 8.82
CA LEU A 268 8.42 6.04 8.69
C LEU A 268 8.30 6.82 10.00
N ASN A 269 7.37 6.42 10.88
CA ASN A 269 7.16 7.06 12.18
C ASN A 269 7.91 6.37 13.34
N SER A 270 8.78 5.39 13.05
CA SER A 270 9.47 4.59 14.07
C SER A 270 8.50 3.91 15.06
N GLN A 271 7.37 3.42 14.54
CA GLN A 271 6.26 2.85 15.30
C GLN A 271 5.98 1.39 14.94
N LEU A 272 6.90 0.69 14.26
CA LEU A 272 6.69 -0.73 13.98
C LEU A 272 6.62 -1.53 15.30
N PRO A 273 5.67 -2.46 15.44
CA PRO A 273 5.73 -3.47 16.49
C PRO A 273 6.98 -4.34 16.31
N TYR A 274 7.41 -4.99 17.39
CA TYR A 274 8.66 -5.74 17.45
C TYR A 274 8.45 -7.15 17.99
N LEU A 275 9.37 -8.06 17.68
CA LEU A 275 9.37 -9.40 18.23
C LEU A 275 9.67 -9.33 19.73
N ASP A 276 8.80 -9.91 20.53
CA ASP A 276 8.95 -10.07 21.97
C ASP A 276 8.74 -11.53 22.40
N LYS A 277 8.53 -11.78 23.69
CA LYS A 277 8.30 -13.14 24.22
C LYS A 277 6.85 -13.43 24.56
N SER A 278 5.93 -12.55 24.15
CA SER A 278 4.51 -12.71 24.41
C SER A 278 3.94 -13.84 23.55
N SER A 279 2.82 -14.40 24.00
CA SER A 279 2.00 -15.31 23.22
C SER A 279 0.56 -14.86 23.33
N ALA A 280 -0.19 -14.97 22.24
CA ALA A 280 -1.56 -14.50 22.15
C ALA A 280 -2.43 -15.52 21.42
N PHE A 281 -3.64 -15.74 21.91
CA PHE A 281 -4.65 -16.53 21.21
C PHE A 281 -5.83 -15.63 20.89
N GLY A 282 -6.02 -15.30 19.62
CA GLY A 282 -6.89 -14.19 19.25
C GLY A 282 -7.73 -14.41 18.02
N TYR A 283 -8.38 -13.33 17.59
CA TYR A 283 -9.21 -13.28 16.41
C TYR A 283 -8.83 -12.09 15.52
N ILE A 284 -9.15 -12.23 14.24
CA ILE A 284 -9.06 -11.16 13.24
C ILE A 284 -10.37 -11.17 12.46
N THR A 285 -11.04 -10.04 12.41
CA THR A 285 -12.19 -9.82 11.52
C THR A 285 -12.08 -8.45 10.90
N GLY A 286 -12.42 -8.33 9.63
CA GLY A 286 -12.43 -7.02 8.98
C GLY A 286 -12.56 -7.09 7.49
N PHE A 287 -12.67 -5.92 6.89
CA PHE A 287 -12.87 -5.78 5.45
C PHE A 287 -12.26 -4.49 4.92
N ASP A 288 -11.96 -4.52 3.62
CA ASP A 288 -11.68 -3.35 2.79
C ASP A 288 -12.79 -3.24 1.75
N LEU A 289 -13.31 -2.04 1.55
CA LEU A 289 -14.31 -1.69 0.56
C LEU A 289 -13.72 -0.69 -0.43
N THR A 290 -13.85 -0.94 -1.73
CA THR A 290 -13.48 0.01 -2.80
C THR A 290 -14.65 0.22 -3.73
N LEU A 291 -15.12 1.45 -3.84
CA LEU A 291 -16.21 1.90 -4.69
C LEU A 291 -15.64 2.85 -5.73
N ASP A 292 -14.99 2.34 -6.78
CA ASP A 292 -14.41 3.22 -7.81
C ASP A 292 -15.50 3.93 -8.64
N PRO A 293 -15.38 5.25 -8.92
CA PRO A 293 -14.32 6.20 -8.51
C PRO A 293 -14.68 6.99 -7.23
N TYR A 294 -15.67 6.56 -6.47
CA TYR A 294 -16.27 7.27 -5.34
C TYR A 294 -15.50 7.16 -4.02
N GLY A 295 -14.70 6.13 -3.80
CA GLY A 295 -13.92 6.04 -2.57
C GLY A 295 -13.51 4.64 -2.16
N LYS A 296 -12.79 4.57 -1.04
CA LYS A 296 -12.31 3.33 -0.43
C LYS A 296 -12.33 3.44 1.08
N GLY A 297 -12.46 2.33 1.78
CA GLY A 297 -12.34 2.30 3.23
C GLY A 297 -11.97 0.92 3.75
N SER A 298 -11.61 0.84 5.01
CA SER A 298 -11.26 -0.38 5.72
C SER A 298 -11.73 -0.32 7.16
N LEU A 299 -12.07 -1.46 7.73
CA LEU A 299 -12.38 -1.61 9.15
C LEU A 299 -11.94 -2.99 9.62
N TYR A 300 -11.19 -3.02 10.72
CA TYR A 300 -10.55 -4.22 11.24
C TYR A 300 -10.63 -4.26 12.76
N PHE A 301 -11.06 -5.40 13.26
CA PHE A 301 -11.16 -5.71 14.68
C PHE A 301 -10.30 -6.92 15.00
N LEU A 302 -9.35 -6.74 15.89
CA LEU A 302 -8.39 -7.76 16.33
C LEU A 302 -8.42 -7.83 17.85
N GLY A 303 -8.13 -8.98 18.44
CA GLY A 303 -8.03 -9.08 19.90
C GLY A 303 -7.59 -10.45 20.37
N ASP A 304 -7.28 -10.56 21.66
CA ASP A 304 -6.93 -11.80 22.34
C ASP A 304 -8.10 -12.30 23.19
N PHE A 305 -8.39 -13.60 23.13
CA PHE A 305 -9.43 -14.25 23.92
C PHE A 305 -9.10 -14.33 25.42
N ASN A 306 -7.82 -14.20 25.80
CA ASN A 306 -7.36 -14.28 27.19
C ASN A 306 -7.36 -12.92 27.92
N GLY A 307 -8.21 -11.99 27.49
CA GLY A 307 -8.32 -10.66 28.08
C GLY A 307 -7.26 -9.67 27.61
N GLY A 308 -6.62 -9.92 26.47
CA GLY A 308 -5.75 -8.93 25.83
C GLY A 308 -6.57 -7.84 25.15
N ASN A 309 -5.99 -6.64 25.11
CA ASN A 309 -6.60 -5.41 24.59
C ASN A 309 -7.10 -5.61 23.14
N PRO A 310 -8.43 -5.64 22.91
CA PRO A 310 -8.94 -5.62 21.56
C PRO A 310 -8.49 -4.32 20.88
N LYS A 311 -8.45 -4.33 19.56
CA LYS A 311 -8.05 -3.19 18.74
C LYS A 311 -9.03 -3.06 17.60
N LEU A 312 -9.55 -1.85 17.41
CA LEU A 312 -10.37 -1.49 16.26
C LEU A 312 -9.63 -0.43 15.45
N GLU A 313 -9.38 -0.69 14.17
CA GLU A 313 -8.70 0.22 13.26
C GLU A 313 -9.53 0.37 11.99
N GLY A 314 -9.60 1.57 11.42
CA GLY A 314 -10.32 1.81 10.19
C GLY A 314 -9.87 3.09 9.50
N ASN A 315 -9.99 3.08 8.17
CA ASN A 315 -9.68 4.23 7.33
C ASN A 315 -10.79 4.40 6.30
N LEU A 316 -11.04 5.63 5.87
CA LEU A 316 -12.04 5.95 4.87
C LEU A 316 -11.50 7.09 4.00
N LYS A 317 -11.75 7.02 2.70
CA LYS A 317 -11.53 8.09 1.74
C LYS A 317 -12.71 8.10 0.77
N LEU A 318 -13.52 9.15 0.82
CA LEU A 318 -14.66 9.37 -0.07
C LEU A 318 -14.39 10.56 -0.97
N LYS A 319 -14.83 10.45 -2.21
CA LYS A 319 -14.83 11.49 -3.21
C LYS A 319 -16.27 11.91 -3.48
N VAL A 320 -16.60 13.13 -3.05
CA VAL A 320 -17.82 13.81 -3.46
C VAL A 320 -17.61 14.30 -4.89
N PRO A 321 -18.45 13.88 -5.85
CA PRO A 321 -18.24 14.19 -7.26
C PRO A 321 -18.36 15.68 -7.55
N THR A 322 -17.71 16.10 -8.64
CA THR A 322 -17.81 17.44 -9.20
C THR A 322 -19.25 17.72 -9.64
N VAL A 323 -19.79 18.89 -9.29
CA VAL A 323 -21.14 19.33 -9.70
C VAL A 323 -21.08 20.76 -10.21
N GLY A 324 -21.30 20.96 -11.52
CA GLY A 324 -21.11 22.28 -12.14
C GLY A 324 -19.67 22.76 -11.99
N ASP A 325 -19.48 23.96 -11.46
CA ASP A 325 -18.15 24.56 -11.20
C ASP A 325 -17.53 24.12 -9.87
N PHE A 326 -18.21 23.28 -9.09
CA PHE A 326 -17.69 22.76 -7.84
C PHE A 326 -16.78 21.57 -8.08
N ASN A 327 -15.48 21.69 -7.78
CA ASN A 327 -14.48 20.64 -7.98
C ASN A 327 -14.71 19.34 -7.18
N GLY A 328 -15.73 19.29 -6.32
CA GLY A 328 -16.00 18.17 -5.41
C GLY A 328 -15.30 18.34 -4.07
N LEU A 329 -15.38 17.32 -3.23
CA LEU A 329 -14.68 17.23 -1.95
C LEU A 329 -14.04 15.86 -1.80
N ILE A 330 -12.96 15.82 -1.04
CA ILE A 330 -12.36 14.59 -0.55
C ILE A 330 -12.59 14.57 0.95
N VAL A 331 -13.26 13.52 1.44
CA VAL A 331 -13.44 13.27 2.86
C VAL A 331 -12.56 12.09 3.24
N SER A 332 -11.57 12.30 4.09
CA SER A 332 -10.72 11.23 4.61
C SER A 332 -10.96 11.06 6.09
N ALA A 333 -11.05 9.84 6.60
CA ALA A 333 -11.14 9.60 8.03
C ALA A 333 -10.22 8.45 8.43
N SER A 334 -9.64 8.54 9.61
CA SER A 334 -8.91 7.45 10.25
C SER A 334 -9.43 7.25 11.66
N TYR A 335 -9.39 6.01 12.10
CA TYR A 335 -9.85 5.58 13.41
C TYR A 335 -8.91 4.49 13.91
N PHE A 336 -8.46 4.64 15.15
CA PHE A 336 -7.71 3.63 15.87
C PHE A 336 -8.13 3.68 17.32
N ASP A 337 -8.42 2.53 17.90
CA ASP A 337 -8.74 2.39 19.31
C ASP A 337 -8.07 1.11 19.83
N SER A 338 -7.27 1.25 20.88
CA SER A 338 -6.53 0.15 21.53
C SER A 338 -7.31 -0.56 22.64
N THR A 339 -8.50 -0.09 22.97
CA THR A 339 -9.38 -0.59 24.03
C THR A 339 -10.84 -0.31 23.64
N PRO A 340 -11.26 -0.69 22.41
CA PRO A 340 -12.55 -0.31 21.88
C PRO A 340 -13.67 -0.71 22.83
N PHE A 341 -14.55 0.26 23.09
CA PHE A 341 -15.72 0.15 23.97
C PHE A 341 -15.40 0.09 25.48
N ALA A 342 -14.17 0.37 25.94
CA ALA A 342 -13.81 0.34 27.37
C ALA A 342 -14.59 1.35 28.24
N GLU A 343 -15.10 2.44 27.64
CA GLU A 343 -15.97 3.43 28.30
C GLU A 343 -17.44 3.37 27.87
N ASP A 344 -17.92 2.28 27.28
CA ASP A 344 -19.25 2.19 26.64
C ASP A 344 -19.48 3.28 25.57
N LYS A 345 -18.41 3.82 25.00
CA LYS A 345 -18.41 4.82 23.93
C LYS A 345 -17.67 4.29 22.71
N PHE A 346 -18.00 4.85 21.55
CA PHE A 346 -17.27 4.59 20.30
C PHE A 346 -16.00 5.46 20.16
N LEU A 347 -16.04 6.66 20.75
CA LEU A 347 -14.88 7.55 20.91
C LEU A 347 -14.64 7.72 22.40
N ASP A 348 -13.51 7.22 22.89
CA ASP A 348 -13.07 7.30 24.29
C ASP A 348 -11.67 7.94 24.40
N SER A 349 -11.06 7.88 25.57
CA SER A 349 -9.74 8.47 25.81
C SER A 349 -8.59 7.76 25.08
N ASP A 350 -8.78 6.49 24.71
CA ASP A 350 -7.77 5.68 24.02
C ASP A 350 -7.96 5.71 22.49
N THR A 351 -9.10 6.24 22.05
CA THR A 351 -9.39 6.49 20.64
C THR A 351 -8.47 7.58 20.06
N LYS A 352 -7.92 7.29 18.88
CA LYS A 352 -7.28 8.24 17.97
C LYS A 352 -8.10 8.28 16.69
N ALA A 353 -8.87 9.35 16.50
CA ALA A 353 -9.71 9.52 15.33
C ALA A 353 -9.40 10.86 14.66
N MET A 354 -9.45 10.86 13.33
CA MET A 354 -9.26 12.05 12.52
C MET A 354 -10.30 12.05 11.40
N CYS A 355 -10.87 13.21 11.08
CA CYS A 355 -11.69 13.43 9.91
C CYS A 355 -11.19 14.67 9.16
N GLU A 356 -10.89 14.52 7.89
CA GLU A 356 -10.44 15.57 6.99
C GLU A 356 -11.50 15.82 5.92
N ILE A 357 -11.79 17.10 5.66
CA ILE A 357 -12.60 17.53 4.53
C ILE A 357 -11.74 18.48 3.70
N GLY A 358 -11.25 17.98 2.56
CA GLY A 358 -10.39 18.69 1.63
C GLY A 358 -11.16 19.14 0.38
N TYR A 359 -10.98 20.41 0.02
CA TYR A 359 -11.34 20.93 -1.29
C TYR A 359 -10.13 20.77 -2.24
N PRO A 360 -10.28 20.03 -3.35
CA PRO A 360 -9.21 19.85 -4.32
C PRO A 360 -8.84 21.16 -5.02
N LEU A 361 -7.58 21.59 -4.86
CA LEU A 361 -7.02 22.75 -5.55
C LEU A 361 -6.34 22.36 -6.87
N ILE A 362 -5.57 21.27 -6.86
CA ILE A 362 -4.89 20.71 -8.04
C ILE A 362 -4.88 19.18 -7.93
N GLY A 363 -5.59 18.52 -8.85
CA GLY A 363 -5.77 17.05 -8.79
C GLY A 363 -6.42 16.62 -7.47
N GLU A 364 -6.27 15.35 -7.11
CA GLU A 364 -6.78 14.81 -5.82
C GLU A 364 -5.77 14.88 -4.68
N SER A 365 -4.54 15.27 -4.95
CA SER A 365 -3.44 15.21 -3.99
C SER A 365 -3.23 16.52 -3.25
N PHE A 366 -3.40 17.67 -3.93
CA PHE A 366 -3.16 19.00 -3.34
C PHE A 366 -4.49 19.69 -3.01
N MET A 367 -4.74 19.88 -1.70
CA MET A 367 -6.04 20.29 -1.18
C MET A 367 -5.88 21.43 -0.17
N ALA A 368 -6.95 22.19 0.00
CA ALA A 368 -7.15 23.07 1.15
C ALA A 368 -8.39 22.63 1.90
N GLY A 369 -8.34 22.59 3.22
CA GLY A 369 -9.44 22.01 3.97
C GLY A 369 -9.35 22.16 5.47
N ILE A 370 -10.20 21.38 6.13
CA ILE A 370 -10.30 21.32 7.58
C ILE A 370 -9.97 19.91 8.03
N ILE A 371 -9.14 19.80 9.07
CA ILE A 371 -8.91 18.54 9.79
C ILE A 371 -9.57 18.68 11.16
N TYR A 372 -10.27 17.62 11.54
CA TYR A 372 -10.83 17.40 12.87
C TYR A 372 -10.05 16.25 13.50
N ASP A 373 -9.39 16.51 14.63
CA ASP A 373 -8.64 15.52 15.40
C ASP A 373 -9.35 15.28 16.74
N TRP A 374 -9.50 14.02 17.12
CA TRP A 374 -10.06 13.66 18.43
C TRP A 374 -8.96 13.69 19.49
N GLU A 375 -9.09 14.57 20.48
CA GLU A 375 -8.14 14.73 21.59
C GLU A 375 -8.66 14.05 22.88
N GLY A 376 -9.29 12.88 22.74
CA GLY A 376 -9.78 12.05 23.86
C GLY A 376 -11.10 12.51 24.50
N SER A 377 -11.48 13.78 24.34
CA SER A 377 -12.74 14.31 24.90
C SER A 377 -13.45 15.31 24.00
N GLU A 378 -12.73 15.96 23.10
CA GLU A 378 -13.28 16.94 22.16
C GLU A 378 -12.60 16.84 20.80
N TRP A 379 -13.26 17.42 19.80
CA TRP A 379 -12.71 17.57 18.45
C TRP A 379 -11.95 18.88 18.34
N SER A 380 -10.65 18.76 18.16
CA SER A 380 -9.77 19.87 17.79
C SER A 380 -9.89 20.12 16.29
N LYS A 381 -9.88 21.40 15.89
CA LYS A 381 -10.05 21.80 14.49
C LYS A 381 -8.84 22.57 14.00
N SER A 382 -8.27 22.12 12.90
CA SER A 382 -7.19 22.83 12.20
C SER A 382 -7.53 23.04 10.72
N VAL A 383 -6.84 24.02 10.10
CA VAL A 383 -6.92 24.28 8.66
C VAL A 383 -5.62 23.84 8.04
N PHE A 384 -5.69 23.23 6.86
CA PHE A 384 -4.52 22.83 6.11
C PHE A 384 -4.58 23.29 4.65
N VAL A 385 -3.40 23.48 4.07
CA VAL A 385 -3.19 23.60 2.63
C VAL A 385 -1.94 22.79 2.32
N GLY A 386 -2.06 21.77 1.49
CA GLY A 386 -0.92 20.91 1.18
C GLY A 386 -1.30 19.62 0.49
N SER A 387 -0.29 18.77 0.28
CA SER A 387 -0.54 17.41 -0.17
C SER A 387 -0.76 16.49 0.99
N ASN A 388 -1.86 15.74 0.95
CA ASN A 388 -2.07 14.72 1.96
C ASN A 388 -1.50 13.37 1.50
N ILE A 389 -0.42 12.93 2.17
CA ILE A 389 0.09 11.55 2.11
C ILE A 389 0.02 10.95 3.51
N ARG A 390 -1.13 11.07 4.19
CA ARG A 390 -1.42 10.24 5.36
C ARG A 390 -2.38 9.14 4.91
N PHE A 391 -1.83 7.94 4.71
CA PHE A 391 -2.58 6.70 4.64
C PHE A 391 -2.26 5.86 5.86
#